data_AF-A0A2P8EBJ6-F1
#
_entry.id   AF-A0A2P8EBJ6-F1
#
_cell.length_a   1.000
_cell.length_b   1.000
_cell.length_c   1.000
_cell.angle_alpha   90.00
_cell.angle_beta   90.00
_cell.angle_gamma   90.00
#
_symmetry.space_group_name_H-M   'P 1'
#
loop_
_entity.id
_entity.type
_entity.pdbx_description
1 polymer ?
#
loop_
_entity_poly.entity_id
_entity_poly.type
_entity_poly.pdbx_seq_one_letter_code
_entity_poly.pdbx_strand_id
1 'polypeptide(L)'
;MLMLRQLSITALTAALAVTTAAHAGGAANDPDREARPDGAAGPSRVANGALGANFNQNLDSVNYRELREAGAQWVRGFYPMPATDDGDPAEHFAIRSIRETADRGFNTILALKFPYNRKSFPEPGSDEMAAELARLDQVLPTVMGEVDIMTIGNEPFIESLKDERDERLNVFYEAVARHVIEYRREHCGPECGTDLYMGALNRLDLPGRRTEAVERWMTFVRETPEIAGVDIHPHVPDPARVQAFLDYILPRMRPDQTFLVTEFSIVWYWRQHMRDPLSAEFAGKYGYDPGTLVWEFIRAAIENPVGQREWQDFLTSSDWFMKQSDFLRDQVELYRSTGRLAVTTYGFRQDVPMTTDFGPNKPPWLLNSVYAAYTVKPRGNGMSARGYWVDDFRALQRR
;
A
#
# COMPACT_ATOMS: atom_id res chain seq x y z
N MET A 1 -19.76 29.32 -27.11
CA MET A 1 -19.94 29.81 -25.73
C MET A 1 -20.90 28.86 -25.02
N LEU A 2 -20.37 27.70 -24.62
CA LEU A 2 -21.11 26.64 -23.92
C LEU A 2 -20.41 26.46 -22.56
N MET A 3 -21.13 26.77 -21.48
CA MET A 3 -20.67 26.49 -20.12
C MET A 3 -20.98 25.02 -19.78
N LEU A 4 -19.92 24.22 -19.62
CA LEU A 4 -19.98 22.92 -18.96
C LEU A 4 -20.18 23.16 -17.45
N ARG A 5 -21.27 22.62 -16.90
CA ARG A 5 -21.49 22.52 -15.45
C ARG A 5 -20.70 21.33 -14.90
N GLN A 6 -19.91 21.60 -13.86
CA GLN A 6 -19.23 20.64 -13.00
C GLN A 6 -20.25 19.80 -12.22
N LEU A 7 -20.00 18.49 -12.14
CA LEU A 7 -20.69 17.58 -11.22
C LEU A 7 -19.84 17.44 -9.96
N SER A 8 -20.37 17.96 -8.86
CA SER A 8 -19.89 17.73 -7.51
C SER A 8 -20.22 16.29 -7.09
N ILE A 9 -19.24 15.60 -6.49
CA ILE A 9 -19.45 14.31 -5.82
C ILE A 9 -20.08 14.63 -4.46
N THR A 10 -21.40 14.49 -4.37
CA THR A 10 -22.14 14.57 -3.11
C THR A 10 -22.12 13.20 -2.44
N ALA A 11 -21.70 13.18 -1.18
CA ALA A 11 -21.74 12.02 -0.29
C ALA A 11 -23.16 11.44 -0.20
N LEU A 12 -23.29 10.13 -0.34
CA LEU A 12 -24.55 9.41 -0.12
C LEU A 12 -24.59 8.91 1.32
N THR A 13 -25.32 9.63 2.17
CA THR A 13 -25.68 9.23 3.53
C THR A 13 -26.77 8.17 3.48
N ALA A 14 -26.46 6.94 3.87
CA ALA A 14 -27.46 5.92 4.15
C ALA A 14 -27.80 5.96 5.65
N ALA A 15 -28.99 6.44 5.97
CA ALA A 15 -29.57 6.34 7.31
C ALA A 15 -30.05 4.90 7.55
N LEU A 16 -29.50 4.22 8.55
CA LEU A 16 -30.09 3.00 9.12
C LEU A 16 -30.56 3.29 10.54
N ALA A 17 -31.84 3.00 10.75
CA ALA A 17 -32.54 3.18 12.01
C ALA A 17 -31.97 2.29 13.11
N VAL A 18 -31.63 2.91 14.24
CA VAL A 18 -31.25 2.23 15.49
C VAL A 18 -32.51 1.77 16.20
N THR A 19 -32.71 0.46 16.29
CA THR A 19 -33.57 -0.15 17.31
C THR A 19 -32.71 -0.52 18.51
N THR A 20 -32.93 0.19 19.61
CA THR A 20 -32.32 -0.06 20.91
C THR A 20 -32.87 -1.35 21.52
N ALA A 21 -32.01 -2.35 21.72
CA ALA A 21 -32.25 -3.42 22.67
C ALA A 21 -31.08 -3.45 23.65
N ALA A 22 -31.36 -3.04 24.89
CA ALA A 22 -30.45 -3.16 26.02
C ALA A 22 -30.19 -4.64 26.32
N HIS A 23 -28.93 -5.05 26.43
CA HIS A 23 -28.54 -6.25 27.16
C HIS A 23 -27.32 -5.93 28.04
N ALA A 24 -27.54 -6.11 29.33
CA ALA A 24 -26.57 -5.94 30.39
C ALA A 24 -25.63 -7.15 30.48
N GLY A 25 -24.38 -6.89 30.85
CA GLY A 25 -23.57 -7.76 31.71
C GLY A 25 -22.97 -9.01 31.10
N GLY A 26 -21.63 -9.04 31.01
CA GLY A 26 -20.88 -10.29 30.90
C GLY A 26 -19.52 -10.10 30.23
N ALA A 27 -18.49 -9.77 31.03
CA ALA A 27 -17.11 -9.99 30.64
C ALA A 27 -16.91 -11.50 30.40
N ALA A 28 -16.89 -11.91 29.13
CA ALA A 28 -16.57 -13.26 28.72
C ALA A 28 -15.14 -13.28 28.19
N ASN A 29 -14.33 -14.15 28.78
CA ASN A 29 -12.96 -14.47 28.37
C ASN A 29 -12.93 -14.84 26.88
N ASP A 30 -12.20 -14.08 26.09
CA ASP A 30 -11.82 -14.45 24.71
C ASP A 30 -10.67 -15.46 24.78
N PRO A 31 -10.86 -16.72 24.33
CA PRO A 31 -9.81 -17.73 24.35
C PRO A 31 -8.70 -17.52 23.31
N ASP A 32 -8.82 -16.53 22.41
CA ASP A 32 -7.84 -16.25 21.34
C ASP A 32 -6.86 -15.10 21.67
N ARG A 33 -6.87 -14.58 22.90
CA ARG A 33 -5.94 -13.54 23.34
C ARG A 33 -4.61 -14.15 23.83
N GLU A 34 -3.76 -14.59 22.89
CA GLU A 34 -2.36 -14.83 23.24
C GLU A 34 -1.69 -13.49 23.57
N ALA A 35 -1.31 -13.33 24.84
CA ALA A 35 -0.55 -12.18 25.29
C ALA A 35 0.80 -12.12 24.57
N ARG A 36 1.17 -10.93 24.07
CA ARG A 36 2.55 -10.64 23.66
C ARG A 36 3.46 -10.98 24.83
N PRO A 37 4.54 -11.77 24.64
CA PRO A 37 5.51 -11.98 25.71
C PRO A 37 6.16 -10.64 26.04
N ASP A 38 5.96 -10.19 27.29
CA ASP A 38 6.62 -9.02 27.84
C ASP A 38 8.15 -9.21 27.79
N GLY A 39 8.85 -8.18 27.32
CA GLY A 39 10.28 -8.03 27.55
C GLY A 39 11.20 -8.48 26.42
N ALA A 40 11.42 -7.58 25.45
CA ALA A 40 12.71 -7.48 24.77
C ALA A 40 12.93 -6.03 24.34
N ALA A 41 13.66 -5.29 25.18
CA ALA A 41 14.29 -4.03 24.84
C ALA A 41 15.62 -4.32 24.10
N GLY A 42 15.76 -3.73 22.90
CA GLY A 42 16.95 -3.73 22.02
C GLY A 42 17.06 -4.87 20.99
N PRO A 43 17.91 -4.75 19.95
CA PRO A 43 18.08 -3.67 18.95
C PRO A 43 17.04 -3.79 17.80
N SER A 44 16.90 -2.75 16.96
CA SER A 44 16.06 -2.64 15.73
C SER A 44 15.19 -3.86 15.38
N ARG A 45 13.88 -3.78 15.67
CA ARG A 45 12.85 -4.80 15.37
C ARG A 45 12.42 -4.83 13.90
N VAL A 46 13.19 -4.20 13.02
CA VAL A 46 12.85 -4.17 11.59
C VAL A 46 13.02 -5.58 11.04
N ALA A 47 11.91 -6.21 10.64
CA ALA A 47 11.88 -7.62 10.27
C ALA A 47 12.63 -7.93 8.98
N ASN A 48 13.95 -8.08 9.08
CA ASN A 48 14.93 -8.42 8.04
C ASN A 48 14.38 -9.25 6.87
N GLY A 49 13.84 -8.59 5.85
CA GLY A 49 13.35 -9.24 4.63
C GLY A 49 11.92 -9.79 4.68
N ALA A 50 11.10 -9.41 5.65
CA ALA A 50 9.73 -9.91 5.76
C ALA A 50 8.85 -9.52 4.56
N LEU A 51 7.88 -10.39 4.23
CA LEU A 51 6.85 -10.13 3.22
C LEU A 51 5.49 -9.91 3.91
N GLY A 52 4.88 -8.75 3.71
CA GLY A 52 3.60 -8.37 4.29
C GLY A 52 2.47 -8.19 3.29
N ALA A 53 1.27 -8.01 3.84
CA ALA A 53 0.03 -7.76 3.13
C ALA A 53 -0.21 -6.24 3.00
N ASN A 54 -0.30 -5.73 1.77
CA ASN A 54 -0.66 -4.34 1.50
C ASN A 54 -2.15 -4.19 1.18
N PHE A 55 -2.84 -3.33 1.92
CA PHE A 55 -4.25 -2.97 1.72
C PHE A 55 -4.43 -1.55 1.16
N ASN A 56 -3.36 -0.77 0.97
CA ASN A 56 -3.43 0.63 0.54
C ASN A 56 -4.45 1.43 1.39
N GLN A 57 -5.47 2.02 0.78
CA GLN A 57 -6.54 2.77 1.45
C GLN A 57 -7.64 1.90 2.08
N ASN A 58 -7.66 0.59 1.82
CA ASN A 58 -8.78 -0.32 2.11
C ASN A 58 -8.56 -1.12 3.41
N LEU A 59 -8.06 -0.46 4.46
CA LEU A 59 -7.73 -1.12 5.74
C LEU A 59 -8.96 -1.68 6.47
N ASP A 60 -10.15 -1.17 6.19
CA ASP A 60 -11.43 -1.73 6.64
C ASP A 60 -11.76 -3.09 6.01
N SER A 61 -11.07 -3.47 4.93
CA SER A 61 -11.23 -4.78 4.28
C SER A 61 -10.32 -5.89 4.83
N VAL A 62 -9.53 -5.61 5.87
CA VAL A 62 -8.64 -6.60 6.50
C VAL A 62 -9.44 -7.83 6.93
N ASN A 63 -9.06 -8.99 6.40
CA ASN A 63 -9.61 -10.27 6.80
C ASN A 63 -8.51 -11.12 7.45
N TYR A 64 -8.56 -11.23 8.78
CA TYR A 64 -7.54 -11.96 9.55
C TYR A 64 -7.48 -13.47 9.23
N ARG A 65 -8.55 -14.06 8.68
CA ARG A 65 -8.51 -15.46 8.23
C ARG A 65 -7.69 -15.59 6.95
N GLU A 66 -7.83 -14.63 6.02
CA GLU A 66 -7.01 -14.58 4.80
C GLU A 66 -5.54 -14.30 5.14
N LEU A 67 -5.26 -13.38 6.06
CA LEU A 67 -3.89 -13.13 6.55
C LEU A 67 -3.24 -14.41 7.10
N ARG A 68 -3.95 -15.15 7.97
CA ARG A 68 -3.48 -16.43 8.50
C ARG A 68 -3.35 -17.52 7.45
N GLU A 69 -4.30 -17.61 6.51
CA GLU A 69 -4.25 -18.58 5.39
C GLU A 69 -3.01 -18.34 4.50
N ALA A 70 -2.70 -17.07 4.23
CA ALA A 70 -1.53 -16.66 3.44
C ALA A 70 -0.22 -16.65 4.26
N GLY A 71 -0.29 -16.75 5.59
CA GLY A 71 0.86 -16.68 6.49
C GLY A 71 1.44 -15.28 6.66
N ALA A 72 0.71 -14.22 6.32
CA ALA A 72 1.17 -12.84 6.47
C ALA A 72 1.26 -12.47 7.96
N GLN A 73 2.38 -11.86 8.36
CA GLN A 73 2.57 -11.30 9.71
C GLN A 73 2.67 -9.77 9.73
N TRP A 74 2.89 -9.17 8.57
CA TRP A 74 2.99 -7.72 8.39
C TRP A 74 1.78 -7.22 7.62
N VAL A 75 1.20 -6.11 8.05
CA VAL A 75 0.06 -5.45 7.39
C VAL A 75 0.41 -3.98 7.15
N ARG A 76 0.14 -3.51 5.94
CA ARG A 76 0.41 -2.14 5.53
C ARG A 76 -0.84 -1.46 4.98
N GLY A 77 -1.02 -0.20 5.35
CA GLY A 77 -1.98 0.70 4.72
C GLY A 77 -1.56 2.16 4.89
N PHE A 78 -2.44 3.09 4.54
CA PHE A 78 -2.15 4.52 4.69
C PHE A 78 -3.31 5.31 5.28
N TYR A 79 -2.96 6.45 5.88
CA TYR A 79 -3.91 7.44 6.37
C TYR A 79 -3.82 8.73 5.54
N PRO A 80 -4.90 9.17 4.87
CA PRO A 80 -4.93 10.47 4.20
C PRO A 80 -5.02 11.59 5.24
N MET A 81 -3.97 12.40 5.35
CA MET A 81 -3.87 13.45 6.37
C MET A 81 -5.05 14.44 6.39
N PRO A 82 -5.64 14.85 5.25
CA PRO A 82 -6.84 15.70 5.26
C PRO A 82 -8.06 15.08 5.94
N ALA A 83 -8.15 13.77 6.11
CA ALA A 83 -9.26 13.14 6.83
C ALA A 83 -9.29 13.51 8.33
N THR A 84 -8.22 14.12 8.84
CA THR A 84 -8.19 14.73 10.19
C THR A 84 -9.20 15.88 10.30
N ASP A 85 -9.55 16.52 9.18
CA ASP A 85 -10.52 17.63 9.18
C ASP A 85 -11.98 17.11 9.34
N ASP A 86 -12.21 15.82 9.13
CA ASP A 86 -13.54 15.21 9.16
C ASP A 86 -13.94 14.67 10.54
N GLY A 87 -13.02 14.67 11.52
CA GLY A 87 -13.26 14.21 12.89
C GLY A 87 -12.01 13.70 13.59
N ASP A 88 -12.20 13.07 14.75
CA ASP A 88 -11.10 12.48 15.52
C ASP A 88 -10.37 11.40 14.70
N PRO A 89 -9.05 11.54 14.44
CA PRO A 89 -8.27 10.52 13.74
C PRO A 89 -8.38 9.13 14.37
N ALA A 90 -8.53 9.03 15.68
CA ALA A 90 -8.67 7.75 16.38
C ALA A 90 -9.93 6.98 15.98
N GLU A 91 -10.97 7.66 15.49
CA GLU A 91 -12.21 7.04 15.02
C GLU A 91 -12.22 6.73 13.53
N HIS A 92 -11.25 7.27 12.77
CA HIS A 92 -11.14 6.99 11.35
C HIS A 92 -10.79 5.51 11.12
N PHE A 93 -11.46 4.87 10.14
CA PHE A 93 -11.34 3.43 9.93
C PHE A 93 -9.89 2.97 9.72
N ALA A 94 -9.07 3.71 8.96
CA ALA A 94 -7.67 3.36 8.75
C ALA A 94 -6.86 3.27 10.06
N ILE A 95 -7.02 4.22 10.98
CA ILE A 95 -6.31 4.23 12.26
C ILE A 95 -6.84 3.13 13.19
N ARG A 96 -8.17 2.97 13.28
CA ARG A 96 -8.75 1.87 14.08
C ARG A 96 -8.31 0.51 13.58
N SER A 97 -8.40 0.27 12.27
CA SER A 97 -8.07 -1.02 11.67
C SER A 97 -6.60 -1.37 11.81
N ILE A 98 -5.68 -0.41 11.65
CA ILE A 98 -4.25 -0.70 11.83
C ILE A 98 -3.90 -0.96 13.29
N ARG A 99 -4.51 -0.23 14.25
CA ARG A 99 -4.34 -0.48 15.69
C ARG A 99 -4.93 -1.82 16.11
N GLU A 100 -6.14 -2.14 15.66
CA GLU A 100 -6.74 -3.46 15.90
C GLU A 100 -5.87 -4.58 15.32
N THR A 101 -5.25 -4.33 14.17
CA THR A 101 -4.31 -5.29 13.56
C THR A 101 -3.08 -5.50 14.45
N ALA A 102 -2.51 -4.42 15.01
CA ALA A 102 -1.41 -4.50 15.97
C ALA A 102 -1.82 -5.23 17.27
N ASP A 103 -3.00 -4.93 17.82
CA ASP A 103 -3.58 -5.57 19.01
C ASP A 103 -3.78 -7.08 18.83
N ARG A 104 -4.06 -7.51 17.60
CA ARG A 104 -4.17 -8.92 17.21
C ARG A 104 -2.82 -9.60 16.96
N GLY A 105 -1.71 -8.92 17.25
CA GLY A 105 -0.35 -9.49 17.21
C GLY A 105 0.32 -9.44 15.84
N PHE A 106 -0.26 -8.76 14.85
CA PHE A 106 0.43 -8.50 13.58
C PHE A 106 1.39 -7.31 13.74
N ASN A 107 2.44 -7.30 12.92
CA ASN A 107 3.28 -6.12 12.75
C ASN A 107 2.64 -5.19 11.72
N THR A 108 2.87 -3.89 11.85
CA THR A 108 2.10 -2.87 11.14
C THR A 108 2.97 -1.78 10.51
N ILE A 109 2.55 -1.35 9.33
CA ILE A 109 3.15 -0.23 8.59
C ILE A 109 2.04 0.76 8.26
N LEU A 110 2.19 2.02 8.69
CA LEU A 110 1.27 3.10 8.36
C LEU A 110 1.98 4.20 7.58
N ALA A 111 1.58 4.42 6.33
CA ALA A 111 2.05 5.55 5.55
C ALA A 111 1.14 6.78 5.75
N LEU A 112 1.74 7.95 5.94
CA LEU A 112 1.03 9.23 5.96
C LEU A 112 0.90 9.77 4.54
N LYS A 113 -0.33 10.04 4.08
CA LYS A 113 -0.59 10.48 2.70
C LYS A 113 -1.01 11.96 2.65
N PHE A 114 -0.27 12.74 1.86
CA PHE A 114 -0.51 14.17 1.64
C PHE A 114 -0.85 14.46 0.17
N PRO A 115 -2.14 14.68 -0.19
CA PRO A 115 -2.58 14.75 -1.58
C PRO A 115 -2.43 16.18 -2.18
N TYR A 116 -1.21 16.55 -2.55
CA TYR A 116 -0.88 17.81 -3.26
C TYR A 116 -0.86 17.66 -4.79
N ASN A 117 -1.50 16.64 -5.35
CA ASN A 117 -1.55 16.43 -6.80
C ASN A 117 -2.50 17.40 -7.53
N ARG A 118 -3.18 18.28 -6.80
CA ARG A 118 -4.14 19.28 -7.30
C ARG A 118 -4.03 20.66 -6.62
N LYS A 119 -3.09 20.84 -5.70
CA LYS A 119 -2.82 22.10 -5.00
C LYS A 119 -1.33 22.22 -4.73
N SER A 120 -0.81 23.43 -4.70
CA SER A 120 0.60 23.67 -4.37
C SER A 120 0.91 23.29 -2.93
N PHE A 121 2.17 22.95 -2.65
CA PHE A 121 2.65 22.80 -1.29
C PHE A 121 2.51 24.12 -0.52
N PRO A 122 2.19 24.08 0.79
CA PRO A 122 2.16 25.29 1.60
C PRO A 122 3.57 25.88 1.73
N GLU A 123 3.65 27.20 1.82
CA GLU A 123 4.93 27.88 2.00
C GLU A 123 5.45 27.70 3.45
N PRO A 124 6.77 27.61 3.65
CA PRO A 124 7.34 27.54 4.99
C PRO A 124 6.90 28.71 5.86
N GLY A 125 6.39 28.42 7.05
CA GLY A 125 5.92 29.43 8.01
C GLY A 125 4.55 30.04 7.69
N SER A 126 3.85 29.55 6.66
CA SER A 126 2.47 29.98 6.36
C SER A 126 1.47 29.31 7.31
N ASP A 127 0.27 29.90 7.40
CA ASP A 127 -0.85 29.33 8.17
C ASP A 127 -1.26 27.96 7.63
N GLU A 128 -1.16 27.75 6.31
CA GLU A 128 -1.43 26.46 5.68
C GLU A 128 -0.40 25.40 6.10
N MET A 129 0.88 25.76 6.21
CA MET A 129 1.90 24.83 6.71
C MET A 129 1.65 24.50 8.18
N ALA A 130 1.31 25.51 9.00
CA ALA A 130 0.95 25.30 10.39
C ALA A 130 -0.29 24.40 10.54
N ALA A 131 -1.28 24.53 9.66
CA ALA A 131 -2.45 23.66 9.65
C ALA A 131 -2.10 22.20 9.32
N GLU A 132 -1.18 21.95 8.39
CA GLU A 132 -0.73 20.58 8.09
C GLU A 132 0.02 19.95 9.27
N LEU A 133 0.85 20.73 9.97
CA LEU A 133 1.51 20.27 11.20
C LEU A 133 0.51 20.04 12.34
N ALA A 134 -0.51 20.88 12.48
CA ALA A 134 -1.58 20.68 13.47
C ALA A 134 -2.43 19.43 13.19
N ARG A 135 -2.53 18.97 11.93
CA ARG A 135 -3.12 17.66 11.62
C ARG A 135 -2.22 16.53 12.12
N LEU A 136 -0.90 16.65 11.97
CA LEU A 136 0.03 15.67 12.54
C LEU A 136 -0.10 15.59 14.06
N ASP A 137 -0.25 16.72 14.74
CA ASP A 137 -0.43 16.75 16.21
C ASP A 137 -1.68 15.98 16.69
N GLN A 138 -2.69 15.84 15.84
CA GLN A 138 -3.88 15.04 16.13
C GLN A 138 -3.67 13.55 15.80
N VAL A 139 -2.91 13.23 14.75
CA VAL A 139 -2.69 11.85 14.31
C VAL A 139 -1.62 11.16 15.17
N LEU A 140 -0.48 11.81 15.40
CA LEU A 140 0.68 11.21 16.05
C LEU A 140 0.40 10.58 17.43
N PRO A 141 -0.42 11.18 18.33
CA PRO A 141 -0.80 10.56 19.60
C PRO A 141 -1.52 9.21 19.46
N THR A 142 -2.13 8.95 18.30
CA THR A 142 -2.91 7.73 18.07
C THR A 142 -2.09 6.57 17.52
N VAL A 143 -0.89 6.83 16.98
CA VAL A 143 -0.11 5.84 16.22
C VAL A 143 1.38 5.77 16.58
N MET A 144 1.99 6.85 17.09
CA MET A 144 3.40 6.84 17.47
C MET A 144 3.62 5.92 18.68
N GLY A 145 4.46 4.91 18.53
CA GLY A 145 4.67 3.84 19.51
C GLY A 145 3.67 2.68 19.40
N GLU A 146 2.58 2.85 18.65
CA GLU A 146 1.53 1.83 18.45
C GLU A 146 1.73 1.03 17.15
N VAL A 147 2.25 1.67 16.09
CA VAL A 147 2.63 1.00 14.84
C VAL A 147 4.12 0.71 14.80
N ASP A 148 4.53 -0.39 14.17
CA ASP A 148 5.94 -0.77 14.11
C ASP A 148 6.74 0.12 13.14
N ILE A 149 6.13 0.52 12.03
CA ILE A 149 6.75 1.39 11.03
C ILE A 149 5.78 2.50 10.63
N MET A 150 6.30 3.74 10.61
CA MET A 150 5.61 4.88 10.02
C MET A 150 6.39 5.40 8.81
N THR A 151 5.70 5.49 7.67
CA THR A 151 6.24 6.11 6.46
C THR A 151 5.78 7.56 6.34
N ILE A 152 6.74 8.48 6.33
CA ILE A 152 6.50 9.91 6.12
C ILE A 152 6.35 10.15 4.62
N GLY A 153 5.10 10.17 4.19
CA GLY A 153 4.70 10.14 2.78
C GLY A 153 4.32 8.72 2.32
N ASN A 154 3.28 8.64 1.48
CA ASN A 154 2.94 7.42 0.75
C ASN A 154 3.58 7.42 -0.65
N GLU A 155 3.37 8.48 -1.43
CA GLU A 155 3.99 8.67 -2.76
C GLU A 155 4.24 10.16 -3.05
N PRO A 156 5.16 10.82 -2.32
CA PRO A 156 5.42 12.26 -2.37
C PRO A 156 5.49 12.85 -3.77
N PHE A 157 6.17 12.15 -4.68
CA PHE A 157 6.38 12.59 -6.05
C PHE A 157 5.18 12.33 -6.96
N ILE A 158 4.28 11.39 -6.65
CA ILE A 158 3.05 11.19 -7.43
C ILE A 158 1.94 12.10 -6.91
N GLU A 159 1.88 12.27 -5.58
CA GLU A 159 0.93 13.11 -4.85
C GLU A 159 1.28 14.60 -4.90
N SER A 160 2.06 15.03 -5.88
CA SER A 160 2.46 16.43 -6.10
C SER A 160 2.19 16.87 -7.54
N LEU A 161 1.91 18.16 -7.69
CA LEU A 161 1.90 18.85 -8.97
C LEU A 161 3.22 18.56 -9.71
N LYS A 162 3.14 18.35 -11.03
CA LYS A 162 4.30 17.87 -11.82
C LYS A 162 5.48 18.84 -11.81
N ASP A 163 5.16 20.12 -11.82
CA ASP A 163 6.07 21.27 -11.82
C ASP A 163 6.58 21.64 -10.43
N GLU A 164 6.02 21.07 -9.35
CA GLU A 164 6.48 21.28 -7.97
C GLU A 164 7.22 20.06 -7.41
N ARG A 165 7.65 19.12 -8.27
CA ARG A 165 8.52 17.99 -7.90
C ARG A 165 9.98 18.45 -7.83
N ASP A 166 10.19 19.54 -7.13
CA ASP A 166 11.44 20.27 -6.96
C ASP A 166 11.69 20.55 -5.46
N GLU A 167 12.48 21.58 -5.16
CA GLU A 167 12.78 21.99 -3.79
C GLU A 167 11.53 22.19 -2.92
N ARG A 168 10.40 22.63 -3.47
CA ARG A 168 9.16 22.84 -2.69
C ARG A 168 8.66 21.55 -2.04
N LEU A 169 8.68 20.45 -2.80
CA LEU A 169 8.38 19.12 -2.29
C LEU A 169 9.33 18.75 -1.14
N ASN A 170 10.64 18.95 -1.34
CA ASN A 170 11.62 18.61 -0.32
C ASN A 170 11.36 19.40 0.95
N VAL A 171 11.22 20.73 0.86
CA VAL A 171 10.99 21.61 2.00
C VAL A 171 9.75 21.20 2.79
N PHE A 172 8.64 20.87 2.13
CA PHE A 172 7.43 20.40 2.79
C PHE A 172 7.66 19.09 3.58
N TYR A 173 8.14 18.04 2.90
CA TYR A 173 8.32 16.73 3.53
C TYR A 173 9.43 16.71 4.57
N GLU A 174 10.45 17.54 4.40
CA GLU A 174 11.49 17.79 5.38
C GLU A 174 10.93 18.41 6.67
N ALA A 175 10.04 19.39 6.56
CA ALA A 175 9.39 20.00 7.71
C ALA A 175 8.44 19.01 8.42
N VAL A 176 7.65 18.25 7.66
CA VAL A 176 6.84 17.14 8.20
C VAL A 176 7.71 16.14 8.95
N ALA A 177 8.82 15.69 8.35
CA ALA A 177 9.70 14.71 8.98
C ALA A 177 10.30 15.22 10.29
N ARG A 178 10.78 16.47 10.32
CA ARG A 178 11.30 17.10 11.54
C ARG A 178 10.23 17.16 12.63
N HIS A 179 8.99 17.51 12.28
CA HIS A 179 7.87 17.57 13.23
C HIS A 179 7.55 16.19 13.83
N VAL A 180 7.51 15.14 12.99
CA VAL A 180 7.31 13.75 13.46
C VAL A 180 8.45 13.29 14.37
N ILE A 181 9.70 13.61 14.02
CA ILE A 181 10.89 13.28 14.82
C ILE A 181 10.85 13.99 16.17
N GLU A 182 10.53 15.28 16.20
CA GLU A 182 10.40 16.08 17.42
C GLU A 182 9.32 15.48 18.34
N TYR A 183 8.14 15.19 17.78
CA TYR A 183 7.06 14.53 18.53
C TYR A 183 7.51 13.19 19.12
N ARG A 184 8.14 12.32 18.32
CA ARG A 184 8.65 11.02 18.77
C ARG A 184 9.63 11.18 19.92
N ARG A 185 10.55 12.15 19.82
CA ARG A 185 11.54 12.43 20.87
C ARG A 185 10.89 12.88 22.17
N GLU A 186 9.88 13.74 22.10
CA GLU A 186 9.20 14.32 23.27
C GLU A 186 8.24 13.35 23.97
N HIS A 187 7.55 12.50 23.21
CA HIS A 187 6.44 11.70 23.73
C HIS A 187 6.75 10.20 23.87
N CYS A 188 7.75 9.69 23.13
CA CYS A 188 8.04 8.26 23.05
C CYS A 188 9.50 7.93 23.45
N GLY A 189 10.41 8.88 23.23
CA GLY A 189 11.82 8.74 23.60
C GLY A 189 12.61 7.75 22.72
N PRO A 190 13.83 7.37 23.14
CA PRO A 190 14.74 6.54 22.34
C PRO A 190 14.28 5.09 22.18
N GLU A 191 13.42 4.59 23.08
CA GLU A 191 12.88 3.22 23.03
C GLU A 191 11.53 3.15 22.29
N CYS A 192 11.18 4.18 21.52
CA CYS A 192 9.93 4.19 20.78
C CYS A 192 9.84 3.01 19.81
N GLY A 193 8.76 2.25 19.90
CA GLY A 193 8.52 1.05 19.08
C GLY A 193 8.31 1.32 17.58
N THR A 194 8.15 2.58 17.18
CA THR A 194 7.96 2.98 15.78
C THR A 194 9.26 3.42 15.14
N ASP A 195 9.63 2.74 14.04
CA ASP A 195 10.69 3.16 13.13
C ASP A 195 10.17 4.10 12.04
N LEU A 196 10.95 5.12 11.71
CA LEU A 196 10.57 6.16 10.75
C LEU A 196 11.27 5.96 9.41
N TYR A 197 10.50 5.94 8.33
CA TYR A 197 11.01 5.88 6.97
C TYR A 197 10.47 7.06 6.15
N MET A 198 11.29 7.59 5.26
CA MET A 198 10.84 8.55 4.26
C MET A 198 10.33 7.79 3.05
N GLY A 199 9.13 8.09 2.54
CA GLY A 199 8.62 7.25 1.47
C GLY A 199 7.39 7.74 0.74
N ALA A 200 6.99 7.06 -0.34
CA ALA A 200 7.82 6.19 -1.16
C ALA A 200 8.34 6.91 -2.42
N LEU A 201 9.55 6.55 -2.87
CA LEU A 201 10.07 7.00 -4.17
C LEU A 201 9.51 6.13 -5.30
N ASN A 202 9.00 6.78 -6.34
CA ASN A 202 8.41 6.12 -7.51
C ASN A 202 9.27 6.30 -8.76
N ARG A 203 9.12 5.36 -9.71
CA ARG A 203 9.63 5.49 -11.09
C ARG A 203 11.13 5.77 -11.23
N LEU A 204 11.95 5.28 -10.30
CA LEU A 204 13.41 5.37 -10.39
C LEU A 204 13.98 4.55 -11.56
N ASP A 205 13.17 3.69 -12.19
CA ASP A 205 13.46 3.05 -13.48
C ASP A 205 13.70 4.04 -14.63
N LEU A 206 13.15 5.25 -14.52
CA LEU A 206 13.33 6.29 -15.52
C LEU A 206 14.45 7.26 -15.10
N PRO A 207 15.53 7.41 -15.88
CA PRO A 207 16.60 8.35 -15.55
C PRO A 207 16.11 9.78 -15.34
N GLY A 208 15.15 10.25 -16.15
CA GLY A 208 14.55 11.59 -16.01
C GLY A 208 13.68 11.79 -14.76
N ARG A 209 13.45 10.74 -13.95
CA ARG A 209 12.79 10.84 -12.64
C ARG A 209 13.77 10.93 -11.48
N ARG A 210 15.08 10.77 -11.73
CA ARG A 210 16.15 10.92 -10.74
C ARG A 210 16.62 12.38 -10.73
N THR A 211 15.74 13.25 -10.25
CA THR A 211 15.95 14.70 -10.26
C THR A 211 16.79 15.16 -9.07
N GLU A 212 17.20 16.43 -9.06
CA GLU A 212 17.87 17.06 -7.90
C GLU A 212 17.02 16.96 -6.63
N ALA A 213 15.69 17.01 -6.74
CA ALA A 213 14.79 16.82 -5.61
C ALA A 213 14.86 15.39 -5.03
N VAL A 214 15.03 14.38 -5.88
CA VAL A 214 15.23 12.99 -5.43
C VAL A 214 16.62 12.82 -4.79
N GLU A 215 17.65 13.48 -5.33
CA GLU A 215 18.98 13.49 -4.71
C GLU A 215 18.97 14.18 -3.34
N ARG A 216 18.27 15.31 -3.20
CA ARG A 216 18.05 16.01 -1.92
C ARG A 216 17.25 15.15 -0.94
N TRP A 217 16.23 14.44 -1.42
CA TRP A 217 15.46 13.48 -0.61
C TRP A 217 16.38 12.40 0.00
N MET A 218 17.19 11.75 -0.84
CA MET A 218 18.11 10.71 -0.37
C MET A 218 19.22 11.26 0.53
N THR A 219 19.66 12.50 0.29
CA THR A 219 20.60 13.20 1.17
C THR A 219 20.00 13.44 2.55
N PHE A 220 18.77 13.95 2.61
CA PHE A 220 18.05 14.13 3.88
C PHE A 220 17.88 12.80 4.63
N VAL A 221 17.44 11.73 3.95
CA VAL A 221 17.37 10.38 4.52
C VAL A 221 18.71 9.95 5.12
N ARG A 222 19.80 10.13 4.37
CA ARG A 222 21.16 9.75 4.82
C ARG A 222 21.65 10.60 5.99
N GLU A 223 21.28 11.87 6.07
CA GLU A 223 21.85 12.81 7.04
C GLU A 223 21.00 12.98 8.31
N THR A 224 19.76 12.49 8.33
CA THR A 224 18.90 12.47 9.52
C THR A 224 19.00 11.13 10.26
N PRO A 225 19.59 11.08 11.47
CA PRO A 225 19.81 9.83 12.21
C PRO A 225 18.52 9.10 12.60
N GLU A 226 17.45 9.84 12.88
CA GLU A 226 16.15 9.29 13.31
C GLU A 226 15.37 8.62 12.17
N ILE A 227 15.81 8.79 10.92
CA ILE A 227 15.25 8.10 9.76
C ILE A 227 16.00 6.78 9.55
N ALA A 228 15.28 5.67 9.72
CA ALA A 228 15.76 4.30 9.54
C ALA A 228 16.03 3.97 8.06
N GLY A 229 15.39 4.69 7.13
CA GLY A 229 15.74 4.64 5.72
C GLY A 229 14.64 5.15 4.78
N VAL A 230 14.50 4.48 3.63
CA VAL A 230 13.63 4.92 2.52
C VAL A 230 12.67 3.82 2.07
N ASP A 231 11.45 4.19 1.67
CA ASP A 231 10.51 3.32 0.97
C ASP A 231 10.56 3.58 -0.55
N ILE A 232 10.39 2.52 -1.34
CA ILE A 232 10.30 2.58 -2.80
C ILE A 232 9.08 1.83 -3.30
N HIS A 233 8.46 2.33 -4.37
CA HIS A 233 7.34 1.67 -5.04
C HIS A 233 7.66 1.27 -6.50
N PRO A 234 8.30 0.11 -6.74
CA PRO A 234 8.58 -0.40 -8.08
C PRO A 234 7.31 -0.88 -8.79
N HIS A 235 6.70 0.01 -9.57
CA HIS A 235 5.73 -0.36 -10.59
C HIS A 235 6.36 -0.23 -11.96
N VAL A 236 6.68 -1.35 -12.60
CA VAL A 236 7.56 -1.40 -13.77
C VAL A 236 6.88 -2.07 -14.99
N PRO A 237 7.27 -1.69 -16.22
CA PRO A 237 6.83 -2.38 -17.44
C PRO A 237 7.62 -3.66 -17.75
N ASP A 238 8.67 -3.95 -16.97
CA ASP A 238 9.59 -5.07 -17.14
C ASP A 238 10.22 -5.38 -15.76
N PRO A 239 10.20 -6.62 -15.26
CA PRO A 239 10.83 -6.99 -13.98
C PRO A 239 12.29 -6.54 -13.85
N ALA A 240 13.08 -6.57 -14.93
CA ALA A 240 14.49 -6.20 -14.90
C ALA A 240 14.71 -4.72 -14.49
N ARG A 241 13.68 -3.87 -14.63
CA ARG A 241 13.74 -2.47 -14.24
C ARG A 241 13.66 -2.24 -12.73
N VAL A 242 13.33 -3.25 -11.94
CA VAL A 242 13.34 -3.14 -10.47
C VAL A 242 14.76 -2.87 -9.97
N GLN A 243 15.79 -3.48 -10.58
CA GLN A 243 17.19 -3.29 -10.21
C GLN A 243 17.60 -1.81 -10.20
N ALA A 244 17.05 -1.02 -11.12
CA ALA A 244 17.32 0.41 -11.24
C ALA A 244 16.90 1.24 -10.01
N PHE A 245 15.94 0.76 -9.22
CA PHE A 245 15.59 1.37 -7.93
C PHE A 245 16.68 1.08 -6.89
N LEU A 246 17.10 -0.19 -6.78
CA LEU A 246 18.12 -0.64 -5.83
C LEU A 246 19.47 0.01 -6.09
N ASP A 247 19.90 0.02 -7.37
CA ASP A 247 21.13 0.70 -7.81
C ASP A 247 21.15 2.18 -7.46
N TYR A 248 19.97 2.80 -7.40
CA TYR A 248 19.85 4.20 -7.06
C TYR A 248 19.92 4.44 -5.54
N ILE A 249 19.11 3.72 -4.76
CA ILE A 249 18.97 4.00 -3.32
C ILE A 249 20.13 3.46 -2.49
N LEU A 250 20.61 2.24 -2.77
CA LEU A 250 21.54 1.54 -1.88
C LEU A 250 22.87 2.30 -1.69
N PRO A 251 23.50 2.86 -2.74
CA PRO A 251 24.73 3.63 -2.59
C PRO A 251 24.53 5.00 -1.89
N ARG A 252 23.29 5.47 -1.76
CA ARG A 252 22.95 6.79 -1.19
C ARG A 252 22.56 6.73 0.28
N MET A 253 22.29 5.54 0.81
CA MET A 253 21.92 5.30 2.20
C MET A 253 23.15 5.09 3.09
N ARG A 254 23.05 5.41 4.38
CA ARG A 254 24.08 5.04 5.37
C ARG A 254 24.18 3.52 5.52
N PRO A 255 25.31 2.93 5.97
CA PRO A 255 25.46 1.48 6.09
C PRO A 255 24.43 0.78 6.99
N ASP A 256 23.96 1.47 8.04
CA ASP A 256 23.01 0.98 9.04
C ASP A 256 21.54 1.11 8.62
N GLN A 257 21.25 1.87 7.57
CA GLN A 257 19.88 2.06 7.09
C GLN A 257 19.38 0.86 6.30
N THR A 258 18.07 0.64 6.36
CA THR A 258 17.34 -0.38 5.59
C THR A 258 16.35 0.28 4.64
N PHE A 259 15.77 -0.46 3.70
CA PHE A 259 14.74 0.08 2.81
C PHE A 259 13.47 -0.74 2.86
N LEU A 260 12.34 -0.09 2.59
CA LEU A 260 11.05 -0.73 2.42
C LEU A 260 10.71 -0.86 0.93
N VAL A 261 9.88 -1.84 0.63
CA VAL A 261 9.19 -1.93 -0.66
C VAL A 261 7.71 -2.16 -0.38
N THR A 262 6.97 -1.11 -0.01
CA THR A 262 5.58 -1.29 0.45
C THR A 262 4.54 -1.39 -0.67
N GLU A 263 4.93 -1.13 -1.92
CA GLU A 263 4.11 -1.42 -3.10
C GLU A 263 5.01 -1.84 -4.28
N PHE A 264 4.75 -2.97 -4.92
CA PHE A 264 5.41 -3.31 -6.18
C PHE A 264 4.52 -4.13 -7.11
N SER A 265 4.72 -3.97 -8.42
CA SER A 265 3.96 -4.68 -9.46
C SER A 265 4.62 -4.57 -10.84
N ILE A 266 4.14 -5.40 -11.76
CA ILE A 266 4.36 -5.27 -13.21
C ILE A 266 3.11 -4.77 -13.93
N VAL A 267 2.33 -3.91 -13.27
CA VAL A 267 1.03 -3.44 -13.83
C VAL A 267 1.18 -2.77 -15.20
N TRP A 268 2.31 -2.12 -15.47
CA TRP A 268 2.56 -1.48 -16.76
C TRP A 268 2.86 -2.49 -17.86
N TYR A 269 3.38 -3.67 -17.51
CA TYR A 269 3.49 -4.79 -18.44
C TYR A 269 2.10 -5.30 -18.80
N TRP A 270 1.28 -5.66 -17.80
CA TRP A 270 -0.09 -6.17 -18.04
C TRP A 270 -0.97 -5.18 -18.80
N ARG A 271 -0.83 -3.87 -18.54
CA ARG A 271 -1.56 -2.83 -19.26
C ARG A 271 -1.37 -2.89 -20.78
N GLN A 272 -0.18 -3.32 -21.24
CA GLN A 272 0.11 -3.43 -22.68
C GLN A 272 -0.74 -4.51 -23.36
N HIS A 273 -1.14 -5.53 -22.61
CA HIS A 273 -1.88 -6.70 -23.09
C HIS A 273 -3.40 -6.58 -22.94
N MET A 274 -3.90 -5.44 -22.44
CA MET A 274 -5.34 -5.25 -22.26
C MET A 274 -6.13 -5.34 -23.56
N ARG A 275 -5.52 -5.01 -24.71
CA ARG A 275 -6.14 -5.09 -26.04
C ARG A 275 -5.80 -6.37 -26.80
N ASP A 276 -5.10 -7.31 -26.18
CA ASP A 276 -4.86 -8.61 -26.81
C ASP A 276 -6.17 -9.39 -26.84
N PRO A 277 -6.39 -10.25 -27.85
CA PRO A 277 -7.49 -11.19 -27.82
C PRO A 277 -7.29 -12.18 -26.66
N LEU A 278 -8.40 -12.72 -26.13
CA LEU A 278 -8.34 -13.91 -25.28
C LEU A 278 -7.63 -15.05 -26.01
N SER A 279 -7.01 -15.95 -25.25
CA SER A 279 -6.45 -17.17 -25.85
C SER A 279 -7.58 -17.96 -26.53
N ALA A 280 -7.31 -18.51 -27.71
CA ALA A 280 -8.31 -19.26 -28.47
C ALA A 280 -8.82 -20.49 -27.68
N GLU A 281 -7.94 -21.11 -26.89
CA GLU A 281 -8.28 -22.22 -26.01
C GLU A 281 -9.27 -21.78 -24.92
N PHE A 282 -9.00 -20.69 -24.21
CA PHE A 282 -9.88 -20.18 -23.18
C PHE A 282 -11.23 -19.73 -23.77
N ALA A 283 -11.20 -18.97 -24.86
CA ALA A 283 -12.40 -18.50 -25.52
C ALA A 283 -13.29 -19.67 -25.97
N GLY A 284 -12.71 -20.69 -26.61
CA GLY A 284 -13.43 -21.90 -27.02
C GLY A 284 -13.97 -22.72 -25.85
N LYS A 285 -13.21 -22.84 -24.75
CA LYS A 285 -13.60 -23.59 -23.56
C LYS A 285 -14.78 -22.97 -22.80
N TYR A 286 -14.81 -21.64 -22.72
CA TYR A 286 -15.81 -20.90 -21.94
C TYR A 286 -16.90 -20.24 -22.81
N GLY A 287 -16.83 -20.41 -24.13
CA GLY A 287 -17.85 -19.91 -25.07
C GLY A 287 -17.80 -18.40 -25.31
N TYR A 288 -16.63 -17.78 -25.17
CA TYR A 288 -16.41 -16.39 -25.57
C TYR A 288 -16.17 -16.28 -27.08
N ASP A 289 -16.52 -15.12 -27.66
CA ASP A 289 -16.26 -14.86 -29.08
C ASP A 289 -14.74 -14.86 -29.34
N PRO A 290 -14.25 -15.43 -30.47
CA PRO A 290 -12.81 -15.51 -30.77
C PRO A 290 -12.06 -14.17 -30.86
N GLY A 291 -12.78 -13.04 -30.87
CA GLY A 291 -12.24 -11.69 -30.88
C GLY A 291 -12.42 -10.92 -29.57
N THR A 292 -13.00 -11.53 -28.52
CA THR A 292 -13.12 -10.89 -27.21
C THR A 292 -11.76 -10.50 -26.70
N LEU A 293 -11.63 -9.26 -26.23
CA LEU A 293 -10.38 -8.70 -25.74
C LEU A 293 -10.22 -8.97 -24.24
N VAL A 294 -8.97 -9.03 -23.79
CA VAL A 294 -8.62 -9.21 -22.37
C VAL A 294 -9.37 -8.23 -21.46
N TRP A 295 -9.39 -6.94 -21.80
CA TRP A 295 -10.07 -5.92 -20.99
C TRP A 295 -11.59 -6.12 -20.93
N GLU A 296 -12.21 -6.67 -21.99
CA GLU A 296 -13.65 -6.93 -22.06
C GLU A 296 -14.02 -8.07 -21.10
N PHE A 297 -13.24 -9.15 -21.10
CA PHE A 297 -13.40 -10.25 -20.15
C PHE A 297 -13.21 -9.78 -18.71
N ILE A 298 -12.13 -9.05 -18.41
CA ILE A 298 -11.87 -8.55 -17.05
C ILE A 298 -13.01 -7.63 -16.60
N ARG A 299 -13.48 -6.73 -17.47
CA ARG A 299 -14.62 -5.86 -17.18
C ARG A 299 -15.88 -6.69 -16.89
N ALA A 300 -16.19 -7.68 -17.73
CA ALA A 300 -17.34 -8.56 -17.51
C ALA A 300 -17.22 -9.33 -16.19
N ALA A 301 -16.01 -9.77 -15.80
CA ALA A 301 -15.75 -10.42 -14.52
C ALA A 301 -15.87 -9.46 -13.32
N ILE A 302 -15.55 -8.17 -13.47
CA ILE A 302 -15.81 -7.17 -12.44
C ILE A 302 -17.32 -6.97 -12.25
N GLU A 303 -18.07 -6.88 -13.34
CA GLU A 303 -19.53 -6.66 -13.31
C GLU A 303 -20.28 -7.92 -12.83
N ASN A 304 -19.81 -9.09 -13.24
CA ASN A 304 -20.38 -10.41 -12.93
C ASN A 304 -19.24 -11.39 -12.60
N PRO A 305 -18.83 -11.50 -11.33
CA PRO A 305 -17.72 -12.35 -10.90
C PRO A 305 -17.81 -13.78 -11.42
N VAL A 306 -16.73 -14.26 -12.02
CA VAL A 306 -16.63 -15.61 -12.58
C VAL A 306 -16.27 -16.65 -11.52
N GLY A 307 -16.29 -17.93 -11.89
CA GLY A 307 -15.81 -19.00 -11.00
C GLY A 307 -14.29 -18.98 -10.84
N GLN A 308 -13.78 -19.47 -9.70
CA GLN A 308 -12.34 -19.56 -9.43
C GLN A 308 -11.56 -20.27 -10.54
N ARG A 309 -12.10 -21.38 -11.07
CA ARG A 309 -11.45 -22.13 -12.15
C ARG A 309 -11.40 -21.34 -13.46
N GLU A 310 -12.47 -20.64 -13.81
CA GLU A 310 -12.50 -19.81 -15.02
C GLU A 310 -11.49 -18.67 -14.96
N TRP A 311 -11.41 -17.98 -13.81
CA TRP A 311 -10.39 -16.95 -13.60
C TRP A 311 -8.97 -17.49 -13.68
N GLN A 312 -8.72 -18.65 -13.06
CA GLN A 312 -7.41 -19.29 -13.12
C GLN A 312 -7.06 -19.68 -14.56
N ASP A 313 -7.98 -20.31 -15.29
CA ASP A 313 -7.78 -20.76 -16.66
C ASP A 313 -7.55 -19.57 -17.61
N PHE A 314 -8.22 -18.43 -17.38
CA PHE A 314 -7.94 -17.18 -18.09
C PHE A 314 -6.49 -16.73 -17.91
N LEU A 315 -6.00 -16.68 -16.66
CA LEU A 315 -4.63 -16.25 -16.37
C LEU A 315 -3.61 -17.27 -16.90
N THR A 316 -3.83 -18.57 -16.70
CA THR A 316 -2.86 -19.60 -17.08
C THR A 316 -2.82 -19.88 -18.58
N SER A 317 -3.87 -19.53 -19.32
CA SER A 317 -3.86 -19.60 -20.79
C SER A 317 -3.36 -18.31 -21.46
N SER A 318 -3.06 -17.27 -20.67
CA SER A 318 -2.52 -16.01 -21.16
C SER A 318 -0.99 -16.04 -21.16
N ASP A 319 -0.37 -16.25 -22.33
CA ASP A 319 1.10 -16.32 -22.48
C ASP A 319 1.82 -15.12 -21.86
N TRP A 320 1.27 -13.91 -22.02
CA TRP A 320 1.83 -12.70 -21.43
C TRP A 320 1.84 -12.77 -19.90
N PHE A 321 0.78 -13.28 -19.28
CA PHE A 321 0.69 -13.41 -17.83
C PHE A 321 1.66 -14.49 -17.33
N MET A 322 1.65 -15.66 -17.96
CA MET A 322 2.47 -16.80 -17.54
C MET A 322 3.97 -16.60 -17.72
N LYS A 323 4.40 -15.79 -18.70
CA LYS A 323 5.81 -15.35 -18.81
C LYS A 323 6.31 -14.57 -17.60
N GLN A 324 5.40 -14.07 -16.77
CA GLN A 324 5.70 -13.30 -15.56
C GLN A 324 5.22 -14.00 -14.28
N SER A 325 4.92 -15.30 -14.35
CA SER A 325 4.35 -16.09 -13.25
C SER A 325 5.25 -16.13 -12.00
N ASP A 326 6.57 -15.99 -12.18
CA ASP A 326 7.54 -16.02 -11.09
C ASP A 326 7.84 -14.63 -10.49
N PHE A 327 7.20 -13.57 -11.00
CA PHE A 327 7.53 -12.18 -10.66
C PHE A 327 7.59 -11.92 -9.15
N LEU A 328 6.56 -12.33 -8.40
CA LEU A 328 6.50 -12.10 -6.95
C LEU A 328 7.70 -12.75 -6.24
N ARG A 329 7.99 -14.01 -6.56
CA ARG A 329 9.11 -14.75 -5.97
C ARG A 329 10.44 -14.08 -6.28
N ASP A 330 10.68 -13.82 -7.56
CA ASP A 330 11.96 -13.30 -8.03
C ASP A 330 12.24 -11.89 -7.47
N GLN A 331 11.22 -11.03 -7.34
CA GLN A 331 11.41 -9.70 -6.76
C GLN A 331 11.66 -9.75 -5.25
N VAL A 332 10.92 -10.58 -4.50
CA VAL A 332 11.14 -10.71 -3.06
C VAL A 332 12.52 -11.28 -2.77
N GLU A 333 12.97 -12.27 -3.55
CA GLU A 333 14.34 -12.81 -3.46
C GLU A 333 15.38 -11.74 -3.80
N LEU A 334 15.17 -10.96 -4.87
CA LEU A 334 16.03 -9.84 -5.22
C LEU A 334 16.17 -8.84 -4.07
N TYR A 335 15.06 -8.40 -3.47
CA TYR A 335 15.09 -7.45 -2.35
C TYR A 335 15.81 -8.04 -1.14
N ARG A 336 15.51 -9.28 -0.76
CA ARG A 336 16.18 -9.98 0.36
C ARG A 336 17.68 -10.13 0.13
N SER A 337 18.11 -10.42 -1.10
CA SER A 337 19.51 -10.63 -1.45
C SER A 337 20.41 -9.41 -1.19
N THR A 338 19.83 -8.22 -1.07
CA THR A 338 20.56 -7.00 -0.71
C THR A 338 21.09 -7.00 0.72
N GLY A 339 20.53 -7.85 1.60
CA GLY A 339 20.80 -7.84 3.04
C GLY A 339 20.31 -6.57 3.76
N ARG A 340 19.58 -5.68 3.07
CA ARG A 340 19.14 -4.38 3.59
C ARG A 340 17.64 -4.13 3.45
N LEU A 341 16.88 -5.11 2.97
CA LEU A 341 15.42 -5.05 2.98
C LEU A 341 14.94 -5.12 4.43
N ALA A 342 14.21 -4.08 4.83
CA ALA A 342 13.41 -4.08 6.04
C ALA A 342 12.18 -4.97 5.83
N VAL A 343 11.13 -4.42 5.25
CA VAL A 343 9.89 -5.13 4.94
C VAL A 343 9.50 -4.81 3.51
N THR A 344 9.06 -5.84 2.78
CA THR A 344 8.35 -5.65 1.51
C THR A 344 6.89 -6.05 1.71
N THR A 345 5.95 -5.38 1.06
CA THR A 345 4.56 -5.78 1.07
C THR A 345 4.01 -5.87 -0.35
N TYR A 346 3.11 -6.83 -0.56
CA TYR A 346 2.49 -7.08 -1.86
C TYR A 346 0.99 -6.84 -1.79
N GLY A 347 0.39 -6.43 -2.91
CA GLY A 347 -1.05 -6.15 -2.98
C GLY A 347 -1.85 -7.34 -2.46
N PHE A 348 -2.47 -7.20 -1.30
CA PHE A 348 -3.18 -8.31 -0.68
C PHE A 348 -4.61 -8.38 -1.23
N ARG A 349 -5.25 -7.20 -1.25
CA ARG A 349 -6.57 -6.96 -1.80
C ARG A 349 -6.58 -5.56 -2.43
N GLN A 350 -7.14 -5.42 -3.63
CA GLN A 350 -7.33 -4.09 -4.23
C GLN A 350 -8.54 -3.37 -3.62
N ASP A 351 -8.65 -2.08 -3.91
CA ASP A 351 -9.81 -1.25 -3.56
C ASP A 351 -10.72 -1.01 -4.78
N VAL A 352 -11.97 -0.60 -4.54
CA VAL A 352 -13.02 -0.32 -5.52
C VAL A 352 -12.56 0.62 -6.65
N PRO A 353 -11.81 1.72 -6.39
CA PRO A 353 -11.34 2.60 -7.46
C PRO A 353 -10.44 1.91 -8.50
N MET A 354 -9.86 0.75 -8.18
CA MET A 354 -9.07 -0.06 -9.11
C MET A 354 -9.93 -0.77 -10.16
N THR A 355 -11.23 -0.94 -9.90
CA THR A 355 -12.20 -1.59 -10.80
C THR A 355 -13.20 -0.62 -11.42
N THR A 356 -13.36 0.60 -10.88
CA THR A 356 -14.22 1.64 -11.47
C THR A 356 -13.72 2.08 -12.86
N ASP A 357 -14.67 2.23 -13.79
CA ASP A 357 -14.46 2.63 -15.19
C ASP A 357 -13.40 1.76 -15.90
N PHE A 358 -13.46 0.44 -15.69
CA PHE A 358 -12.49 -0.49 -16.27
C PHE A 358 -12.62 -0.52 -17.80
N GLY A 359 -11.49 -0.34 -18.48
CA GLY A 359 -11.43 -0.24 -19.93
C GLY A 359 -10.01 -0.49 -20.46
N PRO A 360 -9.79 -0.41 -21.77
CA PRO A 360 -8.56 -0.88 -22.42
C PRO A 360 -7.30 -0.08 -22.05
N ASN A 361 -7.46 1.07 -21.40
CA ASN A 361 -6.37 1.92 -20.95
C ASN A 361 -6.18 1.93 -19.43
N LYS A 362 -7.09 1.31 -18.66
CA LYS A 362 -7.02 1.26 -17.20
C LYS A 362 -5.88 0.31 -16.80
N PRO A 363 -4.96 0.72 -15.92
CA PRO A 363 -3.96 -0.20 -15.39
C PRO A 363 -4.66 -1.31 -14.59
N PRO A 364 -4.40 -2.60 -14.88
CA PRO A 364 -5.15 -3.71 -14.30
C PRO A 364 -4.60 -4.11 -12.92
N TRP A 365 -4.67 -3.20 -11.94
CA TRP A 365 -4.13 -3.43 -10.58
C TRP A 365 -4.69 -4.66 -9.88
N LEU A 366 -5.92 -5.08 -10.22
CA LEU A 366 -6.55 -6.30 -9.71
C LEU A 366 -5.77 -7.58 -10.02
N LEU A 367 -4.91 -7.57 -11.04
CA LEU A 367 -4.04 -8.68 -11.36
C LEU A 367 -2.87 -8.82 -10.37
N ASN A 368 -2.60 -7.80 -9.54
CA ASN A 368 -1.50 -7.76 -8.57
C ASN A 368 -1.90 -8.28 -7.18
N SER A 369 -3.07 -8.90 -7.02
CA SER A 369 -3.61 -9.23 -5.70
C SER A 369 -3.46 -10.69 -5.30
N VAL A 370 -3.01 -10.91 -4.04
CA VAL A 370 -3.00 -12.22 -3.39
C VAL A 370 -4.42 -12.82 -3.34
N TYR A 371 -5.43 -11.99 -3.12
CA TYR A 371 -6.84 -12.37 -3.15
C TYR A 371 -7.62 -11.58 -4.21
N ALA A 372 -8.44 -12.28 -4.99
CA ALA A 372 -9.25 -11.72 -6.08
C ALA A 372 -10.64 -11.34 -5.57
N ALA A 373 -10.77 -10.15 -4.98
CA ALA A 373 -12.00 -9.71 -4.33
C ALA A 373 -13.12 -9.24 -5.27
N TYR A 374 -12.80 -8.93 -6.55
CA TYR A 374 -13.77 -8.29 -7.46
C TYR A 374 -14.06 -9.05 -8.74
N THR A 375 -13.15 -9.92 -9.21
CA THR A 375 -13.34 -10.65 -10.48
C THR A 375 -13.83 -12.08 -10.28
N VAL A 376 -13.79 -12.58 -9.05
CA VAL A 376 -14.08 -13.99 -8.75
C VAL A 376 -15.07 -14.08 -7.60
N LYS A 377 -16.00 -15.03 -7.71
CA LYS A 377 -17.01 -15.27 -6.67
C LYS A 377 -16.33 -15.56 -5.32
N PRO A 378 -16.79 -14.95 -4.22
CA PRO A 378 -16.21 -15.15 -2.90
C PRO A 378 -16.36 -16.60 -2.40
N ARG A 379 -15.49 -17.01 -1.48
CA ARG A 379 -15.41 -18.37 -0.92
C ARG A 379 -16.37 -18.63 0.26
N GLY A 380 -17.37 -17.77 0.44
CA GLY A 380 -18.27 -17.78 1.61
C GLY A 380 -17.63 -17.16 2.86
N ASN A 381 -18.44 -16.89 3.89
CA ASN A 381 -17.99 -16.33 5.18
C ASN A 381 -17.18 -15.03 5.08
N GLY A 382 -17.47 -14.18 4.08
CA GLY A 382 -16.78 -12.92 3.86
C GLY A 382 -15.36 -13.04 3.29
N MET A 383 -14.91 -14.24 2.90
CA MET A 383 -13.60 -14.44 2.29
C MET A 383 -13.65 -14.25 0.77
N SER A 384 -12.67 -13.52 0.26
CA SER A 384 -12.35 -13.34 -1.14
C SER A 384 -11.89 -14.65 -1.77
N ALA A 385 -12.02 -14.74 -3.09
CA ALA A 385 -11.42 -15.84 -3.82
C ALA A 385 -9.88 -15.74 -3.80
N ARG A 386 -9.22 -16.88 -3.98
CA ARG A 386 -7.75 -16.92 -4.05
C ARG A 386 -7.30 -16.29 -5.37
N GLY A 387 -6.37 -15.35 -5.30
CA GLY A 387 -5.67 -14.84 -6.47
C GLY A 387 -4.58 -15.81 -6.93
N TYR A 388 -4.00 -15.53 -8.09
CA TYR A 388 -2.91 -16.34 -8.65
C TYR A 388 -1.69 -16.42 -7.71
N TRP A 389 -1.40 -15.32 -7.01
CA TRP A 389 -0.18 -15.15 -6.21
C TRP A 389 -0.21 -15.80 -4.82
N VAL A 390 -1.34 -16.39 -4.40
CA VAL A 390 -1.52 -16.82 -2.99
C VAL A 390 -0.52 -17.90 -2.57
N ASP A 391 -0.21 -18.84 -3.45
CA ASP A 391 0.66 -19.96 -3.11
C ASP A 391 2.13 -19.51 -3.05
N ASP A 392 2.57 -18.65 -3.97
CA ASP A 392 3.90 -18.03 -3.95
C ASP A 392 4.08 -17.12 -2.74
N PHE A 393 3.09 -16.25 -2.47
CA PHE A 393 3.10 -15.39 -1.29
C PHE A 393 3.27 -16.22 -0.02
N ARG A 394 2.50 -17.29 0.13
CA ARG A 394 2.58 -18.20 1.28
C ARG A 394 3.89 -18.98 1.34
N ALA A 395 4.45 -19.35 0.20
CA ALA A 395 5.75 -20.03 0.15
C ALA A 395 6.90 -19.12 0.61
N LEU A 396 6.84 -17.83 0.27
CA LEU A 396 7.84 -16.82 0.64
C LEU A 396 7.85 -16.45 2.13
N GLN A 397 6.77 -16.75 2.87
CA GLN A 397 6.69 -16.55 4.32
C GLN A 397 7.56 -17.53 5.11
N ARG A 398 7.91 -18.69 4.53
CA ARG A 398 8.64 -19.78 5.21
C ARG A 398 10.16 -19.72 5.02
N ARG A 399 10.68 -18.64 4.44
CA ARG A 399 12.06 -18.54 3.99
C ARG A 399 12.81 -17.45 4.71
#